data_AF-A0A385EWM0-F1
#
_entry.id   AF-A0A385EWM0-F1
#
_cell.length_a   1.000
_cell.length_b   1.000
_cell.length_c   1.000
_cell.angle_alpha   90.00
_cell.angle_beta   90.00
_cell.angle_gamma   90.00
#
_symmetry.space_group_name_H-M   'P 1'
#
loop_
_entity.id
_entity.type
_entity.pdbx_description
1 polymer ?
#
loop_
_entity_poly.entity_id
_entity_poly.type
_entity_poly.pdbx_seq_one_letter_code
_entity_poly.pdbx_strand_id
1 'polypeptide(L)'
;MRIIFSLITFVLFSFISFILLRNKYIEPNHFVILIIFSAIVSAIIAYFDEVQELSIGGNIVKLKEAKKELQVTIDQLKSIKVSTYRMLLLKSLHFSGVFGSSHLVDSRAEYFFSLINEIKQSDCFNDLKSEIKVQLTRLLIDQLNKFYPLFYGKQFNDSDEFPKSTVFYIELKDEIIDKVHQKRTPVIPFDQKKQEIVTAIDNYAALYILFKEVEQ
;
A
#
# COMPACT_ATOMS: atom_id res chain seq x y z
N MET A 1 -20.94 28.84 -16.14
CA MET A 1 -21.15 27.90 -17.27
C MET A 1 -22.50 27.17 -17.23
N ARG A 2 -23.00 26.74 -16.06
CA ARG A 2 -24.25 25.94 -15.96
C ARG A 2 -25.53 26.70 -16.33
N ILE A 3 -25.64 27.99 -15.96
CA ILE A 3 -26.75 28.86 -16.40
C ILE A 3 -26.78 28.96 -17.93
N ILE A 4 -25.61 29.14 -18.56
CA ILE A 4 -25.46 29.18 -20.02
C ILE A 4 -25.88 27.84 -20.64
N PHE A 5 -25.48 26.72 -20.04
CA PHE A 5 -25.87 25.37 -20.47
C PHE A 5 -27.39 25.13 -20.33
N SER A 6 -28.00 25.55 -19.22
CA SER A 6 -29.45 25.50 -19.00
C SER A 6 -30.20 26.31 -20.06
N LEU A 7 -29.73 27.52 -20.35
CA LEU A 7 -30.32 28.41 -21.36
C LEU A 7 -30.21 27.82 -22.77
N ILE A 8 -29.07 27.20 -23.10
CA ILE A 8 -28.88 26.45 -24.35
C ILE A 8 -29.86 25.27 -24.45
N THR A 9 -30.01 24.48 -23.39
CA THR A 9 -30.96 23.35 -23.38
C THR A 9 -32.41 23.83 -23.53
N PHE A 10 -32.80 24.93 -22.88
CA PHE A 10 -34.14 25.50 -23.01
C PHE A 10 -34.44 25.93 -24.46
N VAL A 11 -33.48 26.64 -25.07
CA VAL A 11 -33.60 27.11 -26.45
C VAL A 11 -33.68 25.93 -27.42
N LEU A 12 -32.86 24.88 -27.23
CA LEU A 12 -32.90 23.67 -28.05
C LEU A 12 -34.25 22.94 -27.95
N PHE A 13 -34.75 22.69 -26.74
CA PHE A 13 -36.04 22.03 -26.54
C PHE A 13 -37.20 22.85 -27.10
N SER A 14 -37.15 24.18 -26.95
CA SER A 14 -38.16 25.08 -27.50
C SER A 14 -38.13 25.10 -29.03
N PHE A 15 -36.94 25.06 -29.63
CA PHE A 15 -36.76 25.00 -31.09
C PHE A 15 -37.25 23.67 -31.67
N ILE A 16 -36.95 22.55 -31.02
CA ILE A 16 -37.46 21.22 -31.42
C ILE A 16 -38.99 21.18 -31.33
N SER A 17 -39.55 21.70 -30.23
CA SER A 17 -41.00 21.77 -30.03
C SER A 17 -41.68 22.62 -31.11
N PHE A 18 -41.05 23.73 -31.53
CA PHE A 18 -41.55 24.57 -32.61
C PHE A 18 -41.51 23.87 -33.99
N ILE A 19 -40.44 23.13 -34.29
CA ILE A 19 -40.34 22.34 -35.53
C ILE A 19 -41.44 21.27 -35.58
N LEU A 20 -41.68 20.59 -34.46
CA LEU A 20 -42.73 19.56 -34.36
C LEU A 20 -44.13 20.15 -34.60
N LEU A 21 -44.40 21.34 -34.07
CA LEU A 21 -45.67 22.04 -34.29
C LEU A 21 -45.84 22.47 -35.76
N ARG A 22 -44.79 23.05 -36.36
CA ARG A 22 -44.81 23.49 -37.76
C ARG A 22 -45.09 22.33 -38.72
N ASN A 23 -44.52 21.17 -38.46
CA ASN A 23 -44.68 19.97 -39.27
C ASN A 23 -45.97 19.18 -38.94
N LYS A 24 -46.84 19.69 -38.05
CA LYS A 24 -48.10 19.08 -37.61
C LYS A 24 -47.97 17.69 -36.98
N TYR A 25 -46.82 17.36 -36.42
CA TYR A 25 -46.63 16.09 -35.69
C TYR A 25 -47.25 16.12 -34.28
N ILE A 26 -47.49 17.32 -33.75
CA ILE A 26 -48.09 17.54 -32.43
C ILE A 26 -49.23 18.55 -32.51
N GLU A 27 -50.24 18.38 -31.66
CA GLU A 27 -51.33 19.35 -31.53
C GLU A 27 -50.87 20.58 -30.72
N PRO A 28 -51.53 21.75 -30.90
CA PRO A 28 -51.19 22.98 -30.19
C PRO A 28 -51.16 22.83 -28.66
N ASN A 29 -52.05 22.04 -28.08
CA ASN A 29 -52.10 21.80 -26.63
C ASN A 29 -50.84 21.06 -26.14
N HIS A 30 -50.36 20.09 -26.91
CA HIS A 30 -49.16 19.32 -26.56
C HIS A 30 -47.87 20.16 -26.69
N PHE A 31 -47.85 21.14 -27.59
CA PHE A 31 -46.76 22.11 -27.69
C PHE A 31 -46.62 22.95 -26.41
N VAL A 32 -47.72 23.45 -25.85
CA VAL A 32 -47.69 24.24 -24.60
C VAL A 32 -47.14 23.42 -23.44
N ILE A 33 -47.55 22.15 -23.34
CA ILE A 33 -47.05 21.23 -22.30
C ILE A 33 -45.54 21.01 -22.43
N LEU A 34 -45.02 20.82 -23.65
CA LEU A 34 -43.59 20.65 -23.91
C LEU A 34 -42.76 21.89 -23.54
N ILE A 35 -43.29 23.09 -23.78
CA ILE A 35 -42.62 24.35 -23.39
C ILE A 35 -42.61 24.51 -21.86
N ILE A 36 -43.70 24.17 -21.17
CA ILE A 36 -43.74 24.21 -19.70
C ILE A 36 -42.78 23.18 -19.12
N PHE A 37 -42.76 21.96 -19.67
CA PHE A 37 -41.85 20.90 -19.24
C PHE A 37 -40.38 21.29 -19.46
N SER A 38 -40.04 21.88 -20.61
CA SER A 38 -38.68 22.34 -20.87
C SER A 38 -38.27 23.47 -19.92
N ALA A 39 -39.18 24.39 -19.60
CA ALA A 39 -38.92 25.45 -18.62
C ALA A 39 -38.63 24.89 -17.22
N ILE A 40 -39.40 23.88 -16.78
CA ILE A 40 -39.19 23.21 -15.50
C ILE A 40 -37.85 22.47 -15.48
N VAL A 41 -37.53 21.69 -16.53
CA VAL A 41 -36.27 20.95 -16.61
C VAL A 41 -35.06 21.89 -16.66
N SER A 42 -35.14 22.98 -17.42
CA SER A 42 -34.09 23.98 -17.46
C SER A 42 -33.93 24.74 -16.15
N ALA A 43 -35.01 25.01 -15.43
CA ALA A 43 -34.95 25.56 -14.07
C ALA A 43 -34.28 24.57 -13.11
N ILE A 44 -34.62 23.28 -13.15
CA ILE A 44 -33.97 22.25 -12.33
C ILE A 44 -32.47 22.18 -12.63
N ILE A 45 -32.06 22.20 -13.90
CA ILE A 45 -30.64 22.18 -14.29
C ILE A 45 -29.91 23.45 -13.85
N ALA A 46 -30.55 24.61 -13.97
CA ALA A 46 -29.98 25.89 -13.55
C ALA A 46 -29.75 25.94 -12.03
N TYR A 47 -30.70 25.39 -11.27
CA TYR A 47 -30.75 25.48 -9.81
C TYR A 47 -30.36 24.19 -9.10
N PHE A 48 -29.86 23.15 -9.79
CA PHE A 48 -29.60 21.83 -9.19
C PHE A 48 -28.63 21.89 -8.00
N ASP A 49 -27.56 22.70 -8.11
CA ASP A 49 -26.64 22.91 -6.98
C ASP A 49 -27.22 23.89 -5.97
N GLU A 50 -28.02 24.88 -6.41
CA GLU A 50 -28.72 25.78 -5.50
C GLU A 50 -29.79 25.05 -4.66
N VAL A 51 -30.37 23.95 -5.15
CA VAL A 51 -31.27 23.07 -4.37
C VAL A 51 -30.47 22.21 -3.38
N GLN A 52 -29.19 21.93 -3.66
CA GLN A 52 -28.24 21.42 -2.68
C GLN A 52 -27.72 22.49 -1.71
N GLU A 53 -27.91 23.79 -2.02
CA GLU A 53 -27.54 24.95 -1.20
C GLU A 53 -28.74 25.66 -0.53
N LEU A 54 -29.98 25.23 -0.83
CA LEU A 54 -31.22 25.69 -0.17
C LEU A 54 -31.32 25.06 1.21
N SER A 55 -30.53 25.65 2.10
CA SER A 55 -30.52 25.43 3.53
C SER A 55 -31.83 25.94 4.09
N ILE A 56 -32.80 25.06 4.30
CA ILE A 56 -33.86 25.34 5.27
C ILE A 56 -33.17 25.34 6.65
N GLY A 57 -32.67 26.51 7.09
CA GLY A 57 -32.28 26.75 8.50
C GLY A 57 -30.79 26.69 8.88
N GLY A 58 -29.83 27.02 8.00
CA GLY A 58 -28.41 27.22 8.39
C GLY A 58 -27.55 25.94 8.54
N ASN A 59 -28.01 24.79 8.07
CA ASN A 59 -27.34 23.49 8.27
C ASN A 59 -26.27 23.14 7.20
N ILE A 60 -26.28 23.79 6.04
CA ILE A 60 -25.40 23.45 4.90
C ILE A 60 -23.95 23.92 5.09
N VAL A 61 -23.76 25.11 5.66
CA VAL A 61 -22.41 25.60 6.02
C VAL A 61 -21.75 24.64 7.01
N LYS A 62 -22.52 24.18 8.01
CA LYS A 62 -22.07 23.16 8.97
C LYS A 62 -21.74 21.82 8.31
N LEU A 63 -22.47 21.39 7.28
CA LEU A 63 -22.16 20.15 6.54
C LEU A 63 -20.86 20.27 5.74
N LYS A 64 -20.64 21.41 5.06
CA LYS A 64 -19.40 21.67 4.31
C LYS A 64 -18.19 21.79 5.23
N GLU A 65 -18.35 22.47 6.36
CA GLU A 65 -17.34 22.57 7.42
C GLU A 65 -17.05 21.18 8.01
N ALA A 66 -18.07 20.41 8.39
CA ALA A 66 -17.91 19.05 8.88
C ALA A 66 -17.20 18.15 7.87
N LYS A 67 -17.53 18.24 6.57
CA LYS A 67 -16.82 17.49 5.51
C LYS A 67 -15.36 17.91 5.40
N LYS A 68 -15.06 19.21 5.51
CA LYS A 68 -13.69 19.73 5.47
C LYS A 68 -12.90 19.28 6.70
N GLU A 69 -13.49 19.36 7.88
CA GLU A 69 -12.88 18.87 9.13
C GLU A 69 -12.60 17.38 9.06
N LEU A 70 -13.57 16.58 8.59
CA LEU A 70 -13.38 15.13 8.37
C LEU A 70 -12.22 14.86 7.41
N GLN A 71 -12.11 15.60 6.31
CA GLN A 71 -11.00 15.43 5.37
C GLN A 71 -9.66 15.74 6.03
N VAL A 72 -9.57 16.84 6.78
CA VAL A 72 -8.36 17.20 7.52
C VAL A 72 -8.01 16.13 8.55
N THR A 73 -9.00 15.59 9.27
CA THR A 73 -8.79 14.50 10.23
C THR A 73 -8.29 13.23 9.55
N ILE A 74 -8.84 12.87 8.39
CA ILE A 74 -8.38 11.71 7.61
C ILE A 74 -6.93 11.89 7.19
N ASP A 75 -6.58 13.07 6.68
CA ASP A 75 -5.21 13.38 6.24
C ASP A 75 -4.23 13.35 7.42
N GLN A 76 -4.63 13.89 8.58
CA GLN A 76 -3.86 13.82 9.82
C GLN A 76 -3.68 12.38 10.31
N LEU A 77 -4.75 11.57 10.30
CA LEU A 77 -4.70 10.17 10.67
C LEU A 77 -3.75 9.38 9.76
N LYS A 78 -3.79 9.64 8.44
CA LYS A 78 -2.85 9.03 7.49
C LYS A 78 -1.40 9.42 7.83
N SER A 79 -1.14 10.69 8.08
CA SER A 79 0.18 11.19 8.48
C SER A 79 0.70 10.57 9.78
N ILE A 80 -0.18 10.42 10.78
CA ILE A 80 0.14 9.75 12.05
C ILE A 80 0.49 8.29 11.80
N LYS A 81 -0.31 7.54 11.02
CA LYS A 81 -0.02 6.13 10.68
C LYS A 81 1.37 5.99 10.05
N VAL A 82 1.69 6.81 9.04
CA VAL A 82 3.01 6.79 8.39
C VAL A 82 4.12 7.06 9.41
N SER A 83 3.96 8.07 10.26
CA SER A 83 4.94 8.42 11.29
C SER A 83 5.13 7.31 12.34
N THR A 84 4.05 6.67 12.77
CA THR A 84 4.09 5.54 13.70
C THR A 84 4.81 4.35 13.07
N TYR A 85 4.45 3.97 11.85
CA TYR A 85 5.13 2.86 11.15
C TYR A 85 6.60 3.15 10.89
N ARG A 86 6.97 4.39 10.55
CA ARG A 86 8.37 4.81 10.45
C ARG A 86 9.12 4.57 11.76
N MET A 87 8.53 4.95 12.91
CA MET A 87 9.11 4.72 14.22
C MET A 87 9.22 3.22 14.56
N LEU A 88 8.22 2.41 14.21
CA LEU A 88 8.24 0.96 14.40
C LEU A 88 9.30 0.29 13.52
N LEU A 89 9.48 0.74 12.27
CA LEU A 89 10.53 0.26 11.37
C LEU A 89 11.93 0.54 11.96
N LEU A 90 12.17 1.74 12.50
CA LEU A 90 13.42 2.06 13.18
C LEU A 90 13.66 1.16 14.41
N LYS A 91 12.60 0.79 15.13
CA LYS A 91 12.69 -0.14 16.27
C LYS A 91 12.80 -1.60 15.85
N SER A 92 12.37 -1.97 14.65
CA SER A 92 12.38 -3.38 14.21
C SER A 92 13.79 -3.99 14.17
N LEU A 93 14.82 -3.17 14.00
CA LEU A 93 16.21 -3.60 14.06
C LEU A 93 16.84 -3.53 15.45
N HIS A 94 16.16 -2.96 16.45
CA HIS A 94 16.64 -2.95 17.83
C HIS A 94 16.63 -4.38 18.38
N PHE A 95 17.82 -4.98 18.39
CA PHE A 95 18.07 -6.29 18.96
C PHE A 95 17.87 -6.23 20.48
N SER A 96 16.89 -6.97 21.01
CA SER A 96 16.89 -7.30 22.44
C SER A 96 18.07 -8.24 22.68
N GLY A 97 19.10 -7.75 23.35
CA GLY A 97 20.36 -8.46 23.58
C GLY A 97 20.18 -9.87 24.13
N VAL A 98 20.14 -10.89 23.27
CA VAL A 98 20.31 -12.29 23.66
C VAL A 98 21.76 -12.66 23.39
N PHE A 99 22.59 -12.45 24.40
CA PHE A 99 23.98 -12.89 24.39
C PHE A 99 24.01 -14.42 24.27
N GLY A 100 24.68 -14.95 23.23
CA GLY A 100 25.03 -16.38 23.16
C GLY A 100 24.04 -17.34 22.49
N SER A 101 23.00 -16.89 21.79
CA SER A 101 22.14 -17.82 21.04
C SER A 101 22.76 -18.17 19.67
N SER A 102 23.14 -19.44 19.47
CA SER A 102 23.75 -19.97 18.24
C SER A 102 22.71 -20.29 17.16
N HIS A 103 21.71 -19.41 16.99
CA HIS A 103 20.65 -19.59 16.00
C HIS A 103 21.03 -18.94 14.67
N LEU A 104 20.98 -19.74 13.59
CA LEU A 104 21.27 -19.29 12.22
C LEU A 104 20.17 -18.39 11.63
N VAL A 105 19.01 -18.32 12.28
CA VAL A 105 17.88 -17.45 11.90
C VAL A 105 17.91 -16.19 12.76
N ASP A 106 17.74 -15.02 12.14
CA ASP A 106 17.53 -13.75 12.82
C ASP A 106 16.10 -13.64 13.34
N SER A 107 15.95 -13.57 14.65
CA SER A 107 14.64 -13.46 15.32
C SER A 107 13.92 -12.14 14.98
N ARG A 108 14.64 -11.11 14.52
CA ARG A 108 14.04 -9.85 14.09
C ARG A 108 13.28 -9.97 12.78
N ALA A 109 13.58 -10.99 11.97
CA ALA A 109 12.94 -11.18 10.67
C ALA A 109 11.44 -11.44 10.79
N GLU A 110 11.01 -12.24 11.77
CA GLU A 110 9.59 -12.53 11.98
C GLU A 110 8.79 -11.26 12.31
N TYR A 111 9.28 -10.47 13.28
CA TYR A 111 8.67 -9.19 13.63
C TYR A 111 8.65 -8.23 12.43
N PHE A 112 9.73 -8.19 11.67
CA PHE A 112 9.84 -7.35 10.47
C PHE A 112 8.79 -7.74 9.42
N PHE A 113 8.60 -9.04 9.14
CA PHE A 113 7.58 -9.50 8.19
C PHE A 113 6.16 -9.15 8.64
N SER A 114 5.85 -9.31 9.93
CA SER A 114 4.55 -8.91 10.49
C SER A 114 4.31 -7.40 10.28
N LEU A 115 5.31 -6.58 10.61
CA LEU A 115 5.24 -5.14 10.47
C LEU A 115 5.04 -4.71 9.00
N ILE A 116 5.75 -5.34 8.06
CA ILE A 116 5.58 -5.06 6.63
C ILE A 116 4.17 -5.43 6.15
N ASN A 117 3.62 -6.55 6.62
CA ASN A 117 2.25 -6.95 6.27
C ASN A 117 1.22 -5.93 6.79
N GLU A 118 1.38 -5.45 8.03
CA GLU A 118 0.52 -4.40 8.59
C GLU A 118 0.63 -3.07 7.81
N ILE A 119 1.83 -2.70 7.37
CA ILE A 119 2.08 -1.52 6.54
C ILE A 119 1.39 -1.66 5.18
N LYS A 120 1.47 -2.84 4.55
CA LYS A 120 0.79 -3.12 3.27
C LYS A 120 -0.74 -3.05 3.42
N GLN A 121 -1.29 -3.64 4.49
CA GLN A 121 -2.73 -3.58 4.78
C GLN A 121 -3.23 -2.15 5.07
N SER A 122 -2.35 -1.29 5.58
CA SER A 122 -2.67 0.10 5.91
C SER A 122 -2.43 1.09 4.76
N ASP A 123 -2.11 0.62 3.55
CA ASP A 123 -1.81 1.44 2.37
C ASP A 123 -0.69 2.47 2.60
N CYS A 124 0.27 2.14 3.46
CA CYS A 124 1.41 3.01 3.81
C CYS A 124 2.73 2.52 3.19
N PHE A 125 2.71 1.44 2.40
CA PHE A 125 3.91 0.78 1.87
C PHE A 125 4.72 1.68 0.95
N ASN A 126 4.04 2.35 0.00
CA ASN A 126 4.70 3.26 -0.94
C ASN A 126 5.29 4.48 -0.24
N ASP A 127 4.58 5.01 0.77
CA ASP A 127 5.00 6.19 1.54
C ASP A 127 6.25 5.91 2.41
N LEU A 128 6.51 4.64 2.75
CA LEU A 128 7.62 4.19 3.61
C LEU A 128 8.67 3.36 2.88
N LYS A 129 8.59 3.28 1.55
CA LYS A 129 9.41 2.38 0.73
C LYS A 129 10.91 2.57 0.95
N SER A 130 11.35 3.82 1.09
CA SER A 130 12.77 4.13 1.29
C SER A 130 13.30 3.67 2.65
N GLU A 131 12.51 3.86 3.70
CA GLU A 131 12.83 3.45 5.06
C GLU A 131 12.80 1.93 5.18
N ILE A 132 11.80 1.28 4.57
CA ILE A 132 11.71 -0.18 4.46
C ILE A 132 12.98 -0.71 3.80
N LYS A 133 13.41 -0.12 2.68
CA LYS A 133 14.62 -0.55 1.97
C LYS A 133 15.84 -0.53 2.87
N VAL A 134 16.07 0.58 3.60
CA VAL A 134 17.23 0.71 4.49
C VAL A 134 17.22 -0.35 5.58
N GLN A 135 16.08 -0.57 6.25
CA GLN A 135 16.01 -1.55 7.33
C GLN A 135 16.13 -2.99 6.80
N LEU A 136 15.49 -3.27 5.66
CA LEU A 136 15.53 -4.58 5.00
C LEU A 136 16.93 -4.95 4.53
N THR A 137 17.66 -4.04 3.89
CA THR A 137 19.05 -4.28 3.47
C THR A 137 19.92 -4.70 4.65
N ARG A 138 19.81 -3.99 5.77
CA ARG A 138 20.58 -4.31 6.98
C ARG A 138 20.20 -5.67 7.56
N LEU A 139 18.92 -5.97 7.66
CA LEU A 139 18.45 -7.27 8.14
C LEU A 139 18.89 -8.42 7.21
N LEU A 140 18.93 -8.17 5.90
CA LEU A 140 19.34 -9.13 4.89
C LEU A 140 20.84 -9.43 4.98
N ILE A 141 21.67 -8.40 5.17
CA ILE A 141 23.11 -8.54 5.47
C ILE A 141 23.32 -9.34 6.76
N ASP A 142 22.62 -8.96 7.84
CA ASP A 142 22.74 -9.62 9.13
C ASP A 142 22.35 -11.10 9.05
N GLN A 143 21.24 -11.43 8.39
CA GLN A 143 20.79 -12.81 8.16
C GLN A 143 21.80 -13.59 7.30
N LEU A 144 22.32 -12.98 6.23
CA LEU A 144 23.29 -13.62 5.34
C LEU A 144 24.59 -13.96 6.08
N ASN A 145 25.11 -13.03 6.87
CA ASN A 145 26.34 -13.21 7.65
C ASN A 145 26.24 -14.30 8.73
N LYS A 146 25.03 -14.76 9.09
CA LYS A 146 24.85 -15.91 10.00
C LYS A 146 25.28 -17.23 9.38
N PHE A 147 25.14 -17.41 8.06
CA PHE A 147 25.46 -18.67 7.39
C PHE A 147 26.46 -18.54 6.23
N TYR A 148 26.68 -17.35 5.67
CA TYR A 148 27.63 -17.13 4.57
C TYR A 148 29.07 -17.63 4.85
N PRO A 149 29.64 -17.47 6.07
CA PRO A 149 30.95 -18.02 6.39
C PRO A 149 31.01 -19.56 6.32
N LEU A 150 29.88 -20.26 6.40
CA LEU A 150 29.83 -21.72 6.29
C LEU A 150 30.15 -22.19 4.87
N PHE A 151 29.78 -21.39 3.87
CA PHE A 151 29.97 -21.69 2.45
C PHE A 151 31.33 -21.18 1.96
N TYR A 152 31.68 -19.94 2.33
CA TYR A 152 32.83 -19.24 1.73
C TYR A 152 33.99 -18.96 2.69
N GLY A 153 33.87 -19.31 3.98
CA GLY A 153 34.93 -19.13 4.98
C GLY A 153 35.24 -17.68 5.37
N LYS A 154 34.44 -16.72 4.88
CA LYS A 154 34.57 -15.28 5.15
C LYS A 154 33.19 -14.66 5.40
N GLN A 155 33.15 -13.45 5.96
CA GLN A 155 31.92 -12.66 6.05
C GLN A 155 31.55 -12.09 4.66
N PHE A 156 30.26 -11.85 4.44
CA PHE A 156 29.78 -11.13 3.28
C PHE A 156 30.18 -9.66 3.39
N ASN A 157 30.54 -9.05 2.26
CA ASN A 157 30.91 -7.65 2.19
C ASN A 157 29.72 -6.85 1.64
N ASP A 158 29.32 -5.81 2.34
CA ASP A 158 28.12 -5.02 2.03
C ASP A 158 28.19 -4.29 0.66
N SER A 159 29.38 -4.20 0.06
CA SER A 159 29.57 -3.67 -1.29
C SER A 159 29.30 -4.68 -2.40
N ASP A 160 29.20 -5.96 -2.08
CA ASP A 160 29.02 -7.03 -3.06
C ASP A 160 27.52 -7.15 -3.44
N GLU A 161 27.24 -7.65 -4.64
CA GLU A 161 25.86 -7.94 -5.04
C GLU A 161 25.30 -9.10 -4.21
N PHE A 162 24.06 -8.95 -3.73
CA PHE A 162 23.41 -10.00 -2.95
C PHE A 162 23.24 -11.29 -3.76
N PRO A 163 23.81 -12.42 -3.30
CA PRO A 163 23.70 -13.70 -4.00
C PRO A 163 22.26 -14.20 -4.02
N LYS A 164 21.84 -14.82 -5.13
CA LYS A 164 20.52 -15.46 -5.18
C LYS A 164 20.44 -16.59 -4.16
N SER A 165 19.32 -16.71 -3.47
CA SER A 165 19.10 -17.76 -2.46
C SER A 165 19.29 -19.18 -3.03
N THR A 166 18.98 -19.40 -4.31
CA THR A 166 19.18 -20.66 -5.03
C THR A 166 20.61 -21.19 -4.99
N VAL A 167 21.61 -20.30 -4.95
CA VAL A 167 23.03 -20.68 -4.91
C VAL A 167 23.33 -21.46 -3.63
N PHE A 168 22.79 -21.04 -2.48
CA PHE A 168 23.03 -21.70 -1.20
C PHE A 168 22.41 -23.10 -1.12
N TYR A 169 21.24 -23.32 -1.73
CA TYR A 169 20.66 -24.67 -1.79
C TYR A 169 21.50 -25.61 -2.66
N ILE A 170 22.09 -25.11 -3.75
CA ILE A 170 22.95 -25.90 -4.65
C ILE A 170 24.29 -26.24 -3.98
N GLU A 171 24.86 -25.28 -3.26
CA GLU A 171 26.17 -25.45 -2.61
C GLU A 171 26.09 -26.20 -1.27
N LEU A 172 24.90 -26.44 -0.72
CA LEU A 172 24.71 -27.15 0.54
C LEU A 172 25.10 -28.63 0.41
N LYS A 173 26.35 -28.95 0.73
CA LYS A 173 26.90 -30.31 0.79
C LYS A 173 26.94 -30.84 2.23
N ASP A 174 26.91 -32.16 2.38
CA ASP A 174 27.00 -32.82 3.69
C ASP A 174 28.28 -32.42 4.47
N GLU A 175 29.39 -32.17 3.76
CA GLU A 175 30.64 -31.65 4.35
C GLU A 175 30.48 -30.29 5.06
N ILE A 176 29.60 -29.42 4.55
CA ILE A 176 29.30 -28.12 5.17
C ILE A 176 28.49 -28.35 6.44
N ILE A 177 27.54 -29.28 6.41
CA ILE A 177 26.70 -29.64 7.56
C ILE A 177 27.57 -30.25 8.67
N ASP A 178 28.52 -31.12 8.32
CA ASP A 178 29.46 -31.75 9.24
C ASP A 178 30.42 -30.74 9.91
N LYS A 179 30.93 -29.76 9.15
CA LYS A 179 31.80 -28.69 9.68
C LYS A 179 31.13 -27.87 10.79
N VAL A 180 29.80 -27.73 10.74
CA VAL A 180 29.03 -27.01 11.77
C VAL A 180 28.58 -27.94 12.89
N HIS A 181 28.30 -29.20 12.59
CA HIS A 181 27.96 -30.23 13.57
C HIS A 181 29.09 -30.44 14.59
N GLN A 182 30.35 -30.42 14.17
CA GLN A 182 31.52 -30.63 15.04
C GLN A 182 31.87 -29.45 15.97
N LYS A 183 31.32 -28.25 15.71
CA LYS A 183 31.70 -27.01 16.43
C LYS A 183 30.73 -26.57 17.52
N ARG A 184 29.60 -27.26 17.71
CA ARG A 184 28.54 -26.86 18.65
C ARG A 184 28.45 -27.85 19.82
N THR A 185 28.41 -27.31 21.04
CA THR A 185 28.17 -28.08 22.27
C THR A 185 26.86 -27.58 22.90
N PRO A 186 25.88 -28.46 23.18
CA PRO A 186 25.86 -29.89 22.92
C PRO A 186 25.72 -30.22 21.42
N VAL A 187 26.18 -31.42 21.04
CA VAL A 187 26.07 -31.94 19.67
C VAL A 187 24.59 -32.23 19.37
N ILE A 188 24.07 -31.60 18.32
CA ILE A 188 22.68 -31.72 17.87
C ILE A 188 22.64 -32.72 16.70
N PRO A 189 21.61 -33.58 16.55
CA PRO A 189 21.49 -34.51 15.42
C PRO A 189 21.69 -33.85 14.05
N PHE A 190 22.33 -34.57 13.13
CA PHE A 190 22.65 -34.09 11.77
C PHE A 190 21.41 -33.55 11.04
N ASP A 191 20.29 -34.28 11.08
CA ASP A 191 19.04 -33.88 10.42
C ASP A 191 18.47 -32.56 10.96
N GLN A 192 18.49 -32.41 12.29
CA GLN A 192 18.05 -31.18 12.94
C GLN A 192 18.97 -29.99 12.58
N LYS A 193 20.26 -30.25 12.34
CA LYS A 193 21.21 -29.22 11.92
C LYS A 193 21.03 -28.82 10.45
N LYS A 194 20.82 -29.80 9.58
CA LYS A 194 20.45 -29.57 8.17
C LYS A 194 19.20 -28.71 8.09
N GLN A 195 18.19 -29.02 8.89
CA GLN A 195 16.96 -28.24 8.96
C GLN A 195 17.23 -26.80 9.42
N GLU A 196 18.08 -26.57 10.44
CA GLU A 196 18.42 -25.22 10.89
C GLU A 196 19.09 -24.36 9.78
N ILE A 197 19.98 -24.97 8.98
CA ILE A 197 20.63 -24.29 7.86
C ILE A 197 19.61 -23.99 6.75
N VAL A 198 18.77 -24.96 6.40
CA VAL A 198 17.71 -24.78 5.40
C VAL A 198 16.75 -23.67 5.81
N THR A 199 16.27 -23.65 7.07
CA THR A 199 15.40 -22.58 7.57
C THR A 199 16.09 -21.20 7.51
N ALA A 200 17.40 -21.14 7.73
CA ALA A 200 18.15 -19.88 7.61
C ALA A 200 18.24 -19.39 6.15
N ILE A 201 18.40 -20.31 5.19
CA ILE A 201 18.36 -20.01 3.75
C ILE A 201 16.94 -19.60 3.34
N ASP A 202 15.89 -20.28 3.83
CA ASP A 202 14.50 -19.94 3.55
C ASP A 202 14.15 -18.53 4.05
N ASN A 203 14.59 -18.19 5.27
CA ASN A 203 14.41 -16.85 5.83
C ASN A 203 15.12 -15.78 4.99
N TYR A 204 16.36 -16.06 4.55
CA TYR A 204 17.08 -15.20 3.62
C TYR A 204 16.35 -15.05 2.28
N ALA A 205 15.82 -16.15 1.73
CA ALA A 205 15.08 -16.14 0.48
C ALA A 205 13.83 -15.26 0.57
N ALA A 206 13.09 -15.33 1.67
CA ALA A 206 11.93 -14.48 1.92
C ALA A 206 12.32 -12.99 1.99
N LEU A 207 13.42 -12.65 2.70
CA LEU A 207 13.93 -11.28 2.75
C LEU A 207 14.40 -10.80 1.37
N TYR A 208 15.04 -11.67 0.59
CA TYR A 208 15.51 -11.37 -0.76
C TYR A 208 14.36 -11.09 -1.74
N ILE A 209 13.27 -11.86 -1.65
CA ILE A 209 12.06 -11.62 -2.45
C ILE A 209 11.48 -10.25 -2.12
N LEU A 210 11.32 -9.93 -0.83
CA LEU A 210 10.83 -8.63 -0.38
C LEU A 210 11.77 -7.50 -0.84
N PHE A 211 13.08 -7.73 -0.81
CA PHE A 211 14.06 -6.75 -1.27
C PHE A 211 13.86 -6.43 -2.75
N LYS A 212 13.61 -7.44 -3.58
CA LYS A 212 13.30 -7.24 -5.00
C LYS A 212 11.97 -6.55 -5.25
N GLU A 213 10.95 -6.80 -4.42
CA GLU A 213 9.68 -6.07 -4.48
C GLU A 213 9.88 -4.57 -4.17
N VAL A 214 10.73 -4.23 -3.20
CA VAL A 214 11.02 -2.85 -2.81
C VAL A 214 11.92 -2.13 -3.82
N GLU A 215 12.68 -2.85 -4.66
CA GLU A 215 13.50 -2.25 -5.72
C GLU A 215 12.70 -1.85 -6.97
N GLN A 216 11.55 -2.49 -7.24
CA GLN A 216 10.65 -2.19 -8.36
C GLN A 216 9.80 -0.97 -8.06
#